data_AF-A0A351Y5R8-F1
#
_entry.id   AF-A0A351Y5R8-F1
#
_cell.length_a   1.000
_cell.length_b   1.000
_cell.length_c   1.000
_cell.angle_alpha   90.00
_cell.angle_beta   90.00
_cell.angle_gamma   90.00
#
_symmetry.space_group_name_H-M   'P 1'
#
loop_
_entity.id
_entity.type
_entity.pdbx_description
1 polymer ?
#
loop_
_entity_poly.entity_id
_entity_poly.type
_entity_poly.pdbx_seq_one_letter_code
_entity_poly.pdbx_strand_id
1 'polypeptide(L)'
;MDPKLFEMNQQGYYNGHVPISGIIAFVLTTSAYLYDYTSIVMSNEKSANEGNTFLDEIEINHQRSKSYQFESDFNHYIKNYLSPDVEYFSLLRGMYEIKIAKFFAQYPQYFDVFSSCNNNFKIIESNKTTDNRRCCICPKCAFVYTTLRPFLSDADTQKIFGQELYDNSGLIQLYKELLGIDGIKPFECVGTNEEVIYGMYLYYKKIEKNLQIPPIMELFKNEVLPKLSTNDIQILEKKLLTLYTEETNIPKKFQSVLSA
;
A
#
# COMPACT_ATOMS: atom_id res chain seq x y z
N MET A 1 9.95 17.65 12.52
CA MET A 1 9.82 18.47 11.31
C MET A 1 10.32 19.86 11.64
N ASP A 2 11.01 20.54 10.72
CA ASP A 2 11.56 21.87 10.96
C ASP A 2 10.45 22.87 11.34
N PRO A 3 10.54 23.57 12.49
CA PRO A 3 9.56 24.58 12.92
C PRO A 3 9.21 25.61 11.83
N LYS A 4 10.17 25.98 10.99
CA LYS A 4 10.01 26.97 9.93
C LYS A 4 8.98 26.56 8.88
N LEU A 5 8.79 25.25 8.64
CA LEU A 5 7.76 24.77 7.72
C LEU A 5 6.35 25.12 8.22
N PHE A 6 6.12 25.07 9.54
CA PHE A 6 4.82 25.45 10.11
C PHE A 6 4.58 26.95 10.03
N GLU A 7 5.61 27.76 10.26
CA GLU A 7 5.54 29.22 10.08
C GLU A 7 5.21 29.58 8.62
N MET A 8 5.88 28.95 7.65
CA MET A 8 5.61 29.17 6.23
C MET A 8 4.18 28.75 5.84
N ASN A 9 3.68 27.62 6.36
CA ASN A 9 2.30 27.22 6.11
C ASN A 9 1.29 28.24 6.66
N GLN A 10 1.53 28.81 7.84
CA GLN A 10 0.70 29.89 8.39
C GLN A 10 0.76 31.17 7.54
N GLN A 11 1.87 31.40 6.82
CA GLN A 11 2.03 32.50 5.87
C GLN A 11 1.39 32.25 4.50
N GLY A 12 0.73 31.09 4.29
CA GLY A 12 0.03 30.76 3.05
C GLY A 12 0.89 30.10 1.97
N TYR A 13 2.11 29.65 2.31
CA TYR A 13 2.92 28.84 1.39
C TYR A 13 2.27 27.46 1.15
N TYR A 14 2.50 26.89 -0.03
CA TYR A 14 2.00 25.57 -0.36
C TYR A 14 2.65 24.47 0.51
N ASN A 15 1.80 23.63 1.09
CA ASN A 15 2.20 22.50 1.93
C ASN A 15 2.06 21.18 1.15
N GLY A 16 3.04 20.90 0.29
CA GLY A 16 3.06 19.70 -0.56
C GLY A 16 3.47 18.43 0.17
N HIS A 17 3.37 17.30 -0.53
CA HIS A 17 3.87 16.01 -0.04
C HIS A 17 5.38 16.04 0.16
N VAL A 18 5.84 15.57 1.32
CA VAL A 18 7.28 15.38 1.60
C VAL A 18 7.67 13.95 1.17
N PRO A 19 8.62 13.77 0.23
CA PRO A 19 9.01 12.46 -0.27
C PRO A 19 9.90 11.71 0.74
N ILE A 20 9.32 11.31 1.87
CA ILE A 20 10.04 10.69 3.00
C ILE A 20 10.84 9.46 2.56
N SER A 21 10.29 8.60 1.69
CA SER A 21 11.01 7.43 1.19
C SER A 21 12.28 7.81 0.43
N GLY A 22 12.27 8.94 -0.28
CA GLY A 22 13.45 9.46 -0.95
C GLY A 22 14.51 9.96 0.03
N ILE A 23 14.09 10.66 1.08
CA ILE A 23 15.00 11.09 2.17
C ILE A 23 15.63 9.85 2.83
N ILE A 24 14.83 8.83 3.15
CA ILE A 24 15.29 7.56 3.70
C ILE A 24 16.31 6.90 2.76
N ALA A 25 16.06 6.92 1.45
CA ALA A 25 16.98 6.34 0.47
C ALA A 25 18.38 6.97 0.56
N PHE A 26 18.49 8.30 0.62
CA PHE A 26 19.77 8.99 0.80
C PHE A 26 20.44 8.67 2.15
N VAL A 27 19.67 8.68 3.25
CA VAL A 27 20.18 8.34 4.58
C VAL A 27 20.72 6.91 4.64
N LEU A 28 20.01 5.96 4.02
CA LEU A 28 20.44 4.58 3.93
C LEU A 28 21.70 4.44 3.07
N THR A 29 21.84 5.21 1.97
CA THR A 29 23.08 5.24 1.18
C THR A 29 24.27 5.73 1.99
N THR A 30 24.10 6.81 2.76
CA THR A 30 25.16 7.29 3.67
C THR A 30 25.50 6.24 4.72
N SER A 31 24.49 5.61 5.31
CA SER A 31 24.70 4.55 6.30
C SER A 31 25.42 3.35 5.69
N ALA A 32 25.02 2.92 4.49
CA ALA A 32 25.64 1.81 3.78
C ALA A 32 27.13 2.08 3.52
N TYR A 33 27.46 3.30 3.08
CA TYR A 33 28.84 3.72 2.91
C TYR A 33 29.65 3.72 4.22
N LEU A 34 29.09 4.23 5.32
CA LEU A 34 29.79 4.32 6.61
C LEU A 34 30.02 2.96 7.29
N TYR A 35 29.20 1.97 6.98
CA TYR A 35 29.22 0.65 7.60
C TYR A 35 29.62 -0.48 6.64
N ASP A 36 30.19 -0.14 5.48
CA ASP A 36 30.63 -1.08 4.45
C ASP A 36 29.54 -2.05 3.96
N TYR A 37 28.29 -1.59 3.91
CA TYR A 37 27.20 -2.33 3.26
C TYR A 37 27.11 -1.99 1.77
N THR A 38 26.93 -3.02 0.94
CA THR A 38 26.81 -2.88 -0.53
C THR A 38 25.36 -2.99 -1.01
N SER A 39 24.40 -3.25 -0.13
CA SER A 39 23.02 -3.52 -0.52
C SER A 39 22.03 -2.90 0.44
N ILE A 40 21.12 -2.10 -0.11
CA ILE A 40 19.99 -1.48 0.58
C ILE A 40 18.72 -2.11 0.04
N VAL A 41 18.02 -2.80 0.92
CA VAL A 41 16.81 -3.56 0.58
C VAL A 41 15.60 -2.84 1.12
N MET A 42 14.71 -2.44 0.21
CA MET A 42 13.40 -1.86 0.51
C MET A 42 12.30 -2.90 0.30
N SER A 43 11.08 -2.57 0.72
CA SER A 43 9.90 -3.42 0.58
C SER A 43 8.79 -2.78 -0.23
N ASN A 44 9.12 -1.89 -1.17
CA ASN A 44 8.10 -1.28 -2.03
C ASN A 44 7.57 -2.29 -3.05
N GLU A 45 6.25 -2.29 -3.19
CA GLU A 45 5.46 -3.20 -4.00
C GLU A 45 5.19 -2.67 -5.41
N LYS A 46 4.57 -3.49 -6.27
CA LYS A 46 4.21 -3.11 -7.64
C LYS A 46 3.17 -2.00 -7.68
N SER A 47 2.22 -2.01 -6.74
CA SER A 47 1.14 -1.03 -6.62
C SER A 47 1.63 0.41 -6.38
N ALA A 48 2.85 0.58 -5.84
CA ALA A 48 3.47 1.89 -5.67
C ALA A 48 3.80 2.61 -6.99
N ASN A 49 3.79 1.89 -8.12
CA ASN A 49 3.95 2.48 -9.44
C ASN A 49 2.69 3.22 -9.92
N GLU A 50 1.51 2.89 -9.38
CA GLU A 50 0.25 3.46 -9.85
C GLU A 50 -0.03 4.84 -9.25
N GLY A 51 -0.31 5.82 -10.11
CA GLY A 51 -0.70 7.16 -9.71
C GLY A 51 -2.07 7.24 -9.03
N ASN A 52 -2.41 8.46 -8.61
CA ASN A 52 -3.65 8.80 -7.94
C ASN A 52 -4.64 9.48 -8.90
N THR A 53 -4.13 10.38 -9.75
CA THR A 53 -4.90 11.18 -10.70
C THR A 53 -3.98 11.76 -11.77
N PHE A 54 -4.54 12.44 -12.76
CA PHE A 54 -3.82 13.24 -13.74
C PHE A 54 -4.07 14.73 -13.48
N LEU A 55 -3.02 15.54 -13.69
CA LEU A 55 -3.13 16.99 -13.87
C LEU A 55 -2.62 17.28 -15.29
N ASP A 56 -3.53 17.66 -16.18
CA ASP A 56 -3.30 17.66 -17.62
C ASP A 56 -2.80 16.27 -18.11
N GLU A 57 -1.60 16.21 -18.70
CA GLU A 57 -0.98 14.95 -19.16
C GLU A 57 -0.02 14.35 -18.12
N ILE A 58 0.12 14.98 -16.94
CA ILE A 58 1.07 14.55 -15.92
C ILE A 58 0.35 13.65 -14.89
N GLU A 59 0.80 12.41 -14.79
CA GLU A 59 0.35 11.50 -13.73
C GLU A 59 0.88 11.98 -12.38
N ILE A 60 -0.03 12.21 -11.44
CA ILE A 60 0.27 12.56 -10.06
C ILE A 60 0.29 11.29 -9.23
N ASN A 61 1.49 10.86 -8.82
CA ASN A 61 1.69 9.70 -7.95
C ASN A 61 2.20 10.15 -6.56
N HIS A 62 1.34 10.04 -5.54
CA HIS A 62 1.69 10.32 -4.14
C HIS A 62 2.88 9.48 -3.64
N GLN A 63 3.02 8.27 -4.19
CA GLN A 63 4.03 7.29 -3.83
C GLN A 63 5.20 7.27 -4.83
N ARG A 64 5.42 8.32 -5.63
CA ARG A 64 6.48 8.33 -6.66
C ARG A 64 7.85 7.95 -6.11
N SER A 65 8.18 8.33 -4.88
CA SER A 65 9.45 7.95 -4.21
C SER A 65 9.58 6.46 -3.85
N LYS A 66 8.55 5.66 -4.12
CA LYS A 66 8.51 4.20 -3.96
C LYS A 66 8.36 3.47 -5.31
N SER A 67 8.26 4.19 -6.42
CA SER A 67 8.11 3.59 -7.74
C SER A 67 9.42 2.98 -8.26
N TYR A 68 9.30 2.09 -9.24
CA TYR A 68 10.44 1.55 -9.98
C TYR A 68 11.19 2.65 -10.73
N GLN A 69 10.48 3.66 -11.23
CA GLN A 69 11.10 4.82 -11.87
C GLN A 69 12.04 5.54 -10.90
N PHE A 70 11.56 5.88 -9.69
CA PHE A 70 12.43 6.50 -8.69
C PHE A 70 13.60 5.60 -8.31
N GLU A 71 13.35 4.31 -8.08
CA GLU A 71 14.39 3.34 -7.74
C GLU A 71 15.49 3.27 -8.81
N SER A 72 15.11 3.32 -10.09
CA SER A 72 16.04 3.28 -11.22
C SER A 72 16.82 4.59 -11.37
N ASP A 73 16.13 5.74 -11.28
CA ASP A 73 16.77 7.06 -11.30
C ASP A 73 17.77 7.20 -10.15
N PHE A 74 17.39 6.72 -8.96
CA PHE A 74 18.22 6.81 -7.76
C PHE A 74 19.43 5.88 -7.84
N ASN A 75 19.28 4.65 -8.35
CA ASN A 75 20.41 3.78 -8.64
C ASN A 75 21.39 4.41 -9.64
N HIS A 76 20.87 5.05 -10.70
CA HIS A 76 21.71 5.77 -11.67
C HIS A 76 22.48 6.90 -10.98
N TYR A 77 21.82 7.68 -10.12
CA TYR A 77 22.46 8.75 -9.36
C TYR A 77 23.56 8.21 -8.42
N ILE A 78 23.26 7.18 -7.62
CA ILE A 78 24.23 6.56 -6.70
C ILE A 78 25.48 6.10 -7.44
N LYS A 79 25.29 5.36 -8.55
CA LYS A 79 26.39 4.77 -9.30
C LYS A 79 27.33 5.80 -9.92
N ASN A 80 26.79 6.95 -10.33
CA ASN A 80 27.56 7.99 -11.01
C ASN A 80 28.21 8.98 -10.05
N TYR A 81 27.61 9.23 -8.88
CA TYR A 81 27.99 10.37 -8.04
C TYR A 81 28.35 10.02 -6.59
N LEU A 82 27.96 8.85 -6.07
CA LEU A 82 28.15 8.51 -4.66
C LEU A 82 29.01 7.27 -4.45
N SER A 83 28.52 6.09 -4.83
CA SER A 83 29.23 4.83 -4.64
C SER A 83 28.75 3.81 -5.67
N PRO A 84 29.61 3.37 -6.62
CA PRO A 84 29.22 2.40 -7.64
C PRO A 84 28.91 1.01 -7.06
N ASP A 85 29.35 0.73 -5.83
CA ASP A 85 29.23 -0.58 -5.19
C ASP A 85 27.92 -0.76 -4.39
N VAL A 86 27.14 0.31 -4.19
CA VAL A 86 25.88 0.26 -3.45
C VAL A 86 24.72 -0.03 -4.38
N GLU A 87 23.99 -1.11 -4.10
CA GLU A 87 22.77 -1.51 -4.79
C GLU A 87 21.54 -1.10 -3.98
N TYR A 88 20.61 -0.33 -4.55
CA TYR A 88 19.34 0.05 -3.89
C TYR A 88 18.17 -0.60 -4.64
N PHE A 89 17.37 -1.45 -3.97
CA PHE A 89 16.29 -2.15 -4.65
C PHE A 89 15.15 -2.54 -3.71
N SER A 90 13.95 -2.76 -4.25
CA SER A 90 12.81 -3.24 -3.48
C SER A 90 12.57 -4.72 -3.72
N LEU A 91 12.64 -5.55 -2.67
CA LEU A 91 12.47 -7.01 -2.79
C LEU A 91 11.05 -7.40 -3.22
N LEU A 92 10.04 -6.59 -2.86
CA LEU A 92 8.63 -6.84 -3.18
C LEU A 92 8.16 -6.22 -4.50
N ARG A 93 9.07 -5.64 -5.30
CA ARG A 93 8.73 -4.88 -6.52
C ARG A 93 7.83 -5.64 -7.48
N GLY A 94 8.03 -6.94 -7.59
CA GLY A 94 7.30 -7.82 -8.50
C GLY A 94 5.90 -8.23 -8.02
N MET A 95 5.46 -7.82 -6.83
CA MET A 95 4.21 -8.28 -6.23
C MET A 95 3.24 -7.11 -6.00
N TYR A 96 1.95 -7.32 -6.29
CA TYR A 96 0.89 -6.45 -5.80
C TYR A 96 0.66 -6.68 -4.29
N GLU A 97 0.15 -5.67 -3.58
CA GLU A 97 -0.15 -5.75 -2.15
C GLU A 97 -1.06 -6.93 -1.82
N ILE A 98 -2.08 -7.25 -2.62
CA ILE A 98 -2.99 -8.38 -2.33
C ILE A 98 -2.27 -9.73 -2.34
N LYS A 99 -1.23 -9.90 -3.16
CA LYS A 99 -0.37 -11.09 -3.14
C LYS A 99 0.50 -11.10 -1.87
N ILE A 100 1.05 -9.95 -1.50
CA ILE A 100 1.82 -9.79 -0.25
C ILE A 100 0.92 -10.10 0.96
N ALA A 101 -0.31 -9.60 0.99
CA ALA A 101 -1.31 -9.84 2.02
C ALA A 101 -1.66 -11.33 2.16
N LYS A 102 -1.82 -12.03 1.02
CA LYS A 102 -2.02 -13.49 1.00
C LYS A 102 -0.86 -14.25 1.64
N PHE A 103 0.38 -13.83 1.39
CA PHE A 103 1.55 -14.42 2.05
C PHE A 103 1.62 -14.05 3.52
N PHE A 104 1.44 -12.77 3.86
CA PHE A 104 1.50 -12.26 5.23
C PHE A 104 0.49 -12.93 6.16
N ALA A 105 -0.70 -13.25 5.66
CA ALA A 105 -1.74 -13.96 6.42
C ALA A 105 -1.29 -15.33 6.97
N GLN A 106 -0.20 -15.91 6.45
CA GLN A 106 0.39 -17.16 6.93
C GLN A 106 1.32 -16.97 8.13
N TYR A 107 1.57 -15.73 8.57
CA TYR A 107 2.51 -15.40 9.64
C TYR A 107 1.82 -14.73 10.84
N PRO A 108 0.98 -15.48 11.59
CA PRO A 108 0.20 -14.93 12.71
C PRO A 108 1.04 -14.36 13.85
N GLN A 109 2.32 -14.73 13.95
CA GLN A 109 3.26 -14.16 14.92
C GLN A 109 3.50 -12.66 14.72
N TYR A 110 3.22 -12.11 13.53
CA TYR A 110 3.42 -10.70 13.24
C TYR A 110 2.15 -9.85 13.41
N PHE A 111 0.99 -10.45 13.64
CA PHE A 111 -0.30 -9.75 13.69
C PHE A 111 -0.37 -8.67 14.77
N ASP A 112 0.34 -8.87 15.88
CA ASP A 112 0.34 -7.95 17.03
C ASP A 112 1.33 -6.78 16.89
N VAL A 113 2.29 -6.88 15.95
CA VAL A 113 3.40 -5.91 15.84
C VAL A 113 3.32 -5.04 14.59
N PHE A 114 2.62 -5.47 13.53
CA PHE A 114 2.54 -4.67 12.31
C PHE A 114 1.58 -3.49 12.44
N SER A 115 1.87 -2.39 11.76
CA SER A 115 0.91 -1.31 11.61
C SER A 115 1.14 -0.52 10.32
N SER A 116 0.04 -0.07 9.74
CA SER A 116 0.00 0.74 8.52
C SER A 116 -0.80 2.03 8.67
N CYS A 117 -1.38 2.31 9.83
CA CYS A 117 -2.39 3.37 9.98
C CYS A 117 -1.83 4.79 9.74
N ASN A 118 -2.53 5.59 8.93
CA ASN A 118 -2.16 6.98 8.65
C ASN A 118 -2.12 7.85 9.92
N ASN A 119 -2.91 7.51 10.94
CA ASN A 119 -2.96 8.26 12.19
C ASN A 119 -1.75 8.03 13.10
N ASN A 120 -0.95 6.97 12.88
CA ASN A 120 0.20 6.67 13.75
C ASN A 120 1.34 7.68 13.60
N PHE A 121 1.41 8.37 12.46
CA PHE A 121 2.55 9.21 12.09
C PHE A 121 2.21 10.72 12.10
N LYS A 122 1.10 11.13 12.75
CA LYS A 122 0.72 12.54 12.88
C LYS A 122 1.62 13.30 13.87
N ILE A 123 2.06 14.49 13.47
CA ILE A 123 3.05 15.31 14.19
C ILE A 123 2.41 16.32 15.16
N ILE A 124 1.25 16.90 14.85
CA ILE A 124 0.53 17.88 15.70
C ILE A 124 -0.82 17.27 16.18
N GLU A 125 -1.12 17.48 17.47
CA GLU A 125 -2.10 16.90 18.46
C GLU A 125 -3.51 16.45 17.99
N SER A 126 -4.30 15.58 18.65
CA SER A 126 -4.69 15.54 20.10
C SER A 126 -5.19 14.17 20.63
N ASN A 127 -5.14 13.10 19.84
CA ASN A 127 -5.60 11.76 20.26
C ASN A 127 -4.57 10.69 19.86
N LYS A 128 -3.34 10.80 20.39
CA LYS A 128 -2.46 9.64 20.45
C LYS A 128 -3.06 8.67 21.47
N THR A 129 -4.05 7.90 21.06
CA THR A 129 -4.39 6.66 21.76
C THR A 129 -3.17 5.76 21.59
N THR A 130 -2.34 5.71 22.62
CA THR A 130 -1.03 5.05 22.66
C THR A 130 -1.09 3.54 22.38
N ASP A 131 -2.29 2.96 22.28
CA ASP A 131 -2.51 1.53 22.03
C ASP A 131 -3.16 1.18 20.69
N ASN A 132 -3.75 2.13 19.96
CA ASN A 132 -4.56 1.76 18.79
C ASN A 132 -3.75 1.83 17.50
N ARG A 133 -3.02 0.75 17.19
CA ARG A 133 -2.22 0.59 15.96
C ARG A 133 -3.05 0.76 14.68
N ARG A 134 -4.38 0.70 14.74
CA ARG A 134 -5.31 0.86 13.61
C ARG A 134 -6.51 1.70 14.04
N CYS A 135 -6.72 2.86 13.41
CA CYS A 135 -7.92 3.66 13.67
C CYS A 135 -9.18 3.08 12.99
N CYS A 136 -9.01 2.18 12.02
CA CYS A 136 -10.08 1.52 11.26
C CYS A 136 -11.04 2.46 10.52
N ILE A 137 -10.66 3.72 10.35
CA ILE A 137 -11.46 4.74 9.64
C ILE A 137 -10.69 5.48 8.54
N CYS A 138 -9.38 5.25 8.41
CA CYS A 138 -8.55 5.88 7.39
C CYS A 138 -8.42 5.03 6.12
N PRO A 139 -8.08 5.62 4.96
CA PRO A 139 -7.89 4.91 3.70
C PRO A 139 -6.94 3.71 3.79
N LYS A 140 -5.82 3.85 4.51
CA LYS A 140 -4.84 2.78 4.65
C LYS A 140 -5.34 1.61 5.49
N CYS A 141 -6.16 1.86 6.51
CA CYS A 141 -6.81 0.79 7.27
C CYS A 141 -7.84 0.06 6.40
N ALA A 142 -8.71 0.78 5.68
CA ALA A 142 -9.71 0.17 4.80
C ALA A 142 -9.07 -0.64 3.67
N PHE A 143 -8.00 -0.12 3.05
CA PHE A 143 -7.25 -0.84 2.01
C PHE A 143 -6.58 -2.11 2.55
N VAL A 144 -5.79 -2.02 3.64
CA VAL A 144 -5.11 -3.18 4.23
C VAL A 144 -6.11 -4.22 4.76
N TYR A 145 -7.25 -3.77 5.29
CA TYR A 145 -8.35 -4.66 5.63
C TYR A 145 -8.84 -5.42 4.41
N THR A 146 -9.09 -4.71 3.31
CA THR A 146 -9.62 -5.29 2.07
C THR A 146 -8.68 -6.33 1.46
N THR A 147 -7.36 -6.08 1.49
CA THR A 147 -6.38 -7.04 0.95
C THR A 147 -6.13 -8.23 1.87
N LEU A 148 -6.25 -8.08 3.19
CA LEU A 148 -6.03 -9.17 4.16
C LEU A 148 -7.27 -10.01 4.46
N ARG A 149 -8.44 -9.38 4.61
CA ARG A 149 -9.69 -10.02 5.06
C ARG A 149 -10.04 -11.31 4.29
N PRO A 150 -9.82 -11.40 2.96
CA PRO A 150 -10.07 -12.63 2.21
C PRO A 150 -9.17 -13.81 2.60
N PHE A 151 -8.10 -13.60 3.37
CA PHE A 151 -7.15 -14.64 3.77
C PHE A 151 -7.14 -14.88 5.29
N LEU A 152 -7.86 -14.07 6.06
CA LEU A 152 -7.95 -14.18 7.51
C LEU A 152 -9.21 -14.94 7.96
N SER A 153 -9.12 -15.56 9.13
CA SER A 153 -10.29 -16.01 9.88
C SER A 153 -10.98 -14.81 10.56
N ASP A 154 -12.21 -15.01 11.06
CA ASP A 154 -12.90 -13.97 11.83
C ASP A 154 -12.15 -13.68 13.15
N ALA A 155 -11.55 -14.71 13.77
CA ALA A 155 -10.74 -14.56 14.96
C ALA A 155 -9.47 -13.72 14.69
N ASP A 156 -8.78 -13.96 13.57
CA ASP A 156 -7.60 -13.16 13.19
C ASP A 156 -7.99 -11.74 12.79
N THR A 157 -9.13 -11.58 12.11
CA THR A 157 -9.68 -10.27 11.77
C THR A 157 -9.97 -9.47 13.04
N GLN A 158 -10.62 -10.09 14.02
CA GLN A 158 -10.88 -9.49 15.32
C GLN A 158 -9.58 -9.17 16.08
N LYS A 159 -8.58 -10.06 16.03
CA LYS A 159 -7.28 -9.85 16.65
C LYS A 159 -6.54 -8.65 16.04
N ILE A 160 -6.59 -8.49 14.72
CA ILE A 160 -5.88 -7.43 14.03
C ILE A 160 -6.66 -6.11 14.10
N PHE A 161 -7.93 -6.09 13.71
CA PHE A 161 -8.69 -4.86 13.50
C PHE A 161 -9.64 -4.53 14.65
N GLY A 162 -9.94 -5.49 15.53
CA GLY A 162 -10.89 -5.32 16.63
C GLY A 162 -12.35 -5.26 16.20
N GLN A 163 -12.64 -5.32 14.90
CA GLN A 163 -14.00 -5.25 14.35
C GLN A 163 -14.03 -5.70 12.88
N GLU A 164 -15.23 -5.99 12.38
CA GLU A 164 -15.54 -6.16 10.96
C GLU A 164 -15.72 -4.78 10.32
N LEU A 165 -14.76 -4.35 9.50
CA LEU A 165 -14.79 -3.00 8.91
C LEU A 165 -15.90 -2.84 7.88
N TYR A 166 -16.32 -3.93 7.22
CA TYR A 166 -17.40 -3.85 6.22
C TYR A 166 -18.78 -3.57 6.83
N ASP A 167 -18.93 -3.71 8.16
CA ASP A 167 -20.14 -3.35 8.90
C ASP A 167 -20.27 -1.83 9.12
N ASN A 168 -19.18 -1.08 8.98
CA ASN A 168 -19.17 0.36 9.23
C ASN A 168 -19.64 1.17 8.01
N SER A 169 -20.93 1.48 7.96
CA SER A 169 -21.54 2.33 6.92
C SER A 169 -20.89 3.72 6.78
N GLY A 170 -20.20 4.22 7.81
CA GLY A 170 -19.46 5.48 7.74
C GLY A 170 -18.28 5.45 6.75
N LEU A 171 -17.85 4.26 6.31
CA LEU A 171 -16.77 4.08 5.34
C LEU A 171 -17.27 3.94 3.89
N ILE A 172 -18.59 4.00 3.63
CA ILE A 172 -19.14 3.80 2.28
C ILE A 172 -18.50 4.73 1.24
N GLN A 173 -18.38 6.03 1.54
CA GLN A 173 -17.78 6.97 0.60
C GLN A 173 -16.31 6.65 0.32
N LEU A 174 -15.55 6.31 1.36
CA LEU A 174 -14.16 5.88 1.22
C LEU A 174 -14.04 4.62 0.36
N TYR A 175 -14.93 3.66 0.52
CA TYR A 175 -14.94 2.46 -0.33
C TYR A 175 -15.32 2.76 -1.78
N LYS A 176 -16.19 3.75 -2.04
CA LYS A 176 -16.44 4.22 -3.41
C LYS A 176 -15.18 4.78 -4.06
N GLU A 177 -14.38 5.55 -3.33
CA GLU A 177 -13.09 6.06 -3.80
C GLU A 177 -12.08 4.92 -4.05
N LEU A 178 -11.96 3.98 -3.10
CA LEU A 178 -11.07 2.82 -3.22
C LEU A 178 -11.48 1.85 -4.34
N LEU A 179 -12.77 1.76 -4.66
CA LEU A 179 -13.29 0.96 -5.78
C LEU A 179 -13.22 1.71 -7.11
N GLY A 180 -12.84 2.99 -7.13
CA GLY A 180 -12.86 3.84 -8.33
C GLY A 180 -14.26 4.13 -8.85
N ILE A 181 -15.29 4.07 -8.00
CA ILE A 181 -16.68 4.39 -8.35
C ILE A 181 -16.88 5.91 -8.37
N ASP A 182 -16.26 6.60 -7.42
CA ASP A 182 -16.44 8.04 -7.21
C ASP A 182 -15.12 8.68 -6.75
N GLY A 183 -14.94 9.95 -7.07
CA GLY A 183 -13.76 10.71 -6.69
C GLY A 183 -12.44 10.18 -7.29
N ILE A 184 -11.35 10.47 -6.59
CA ILE A 184 -10.00 10.04 -6.93
C ILE A 184 -9.49 9.07 -5.88
N LYS A 185 -8.57 8.18 -6.27
CA LYS A 185 -7.88 7.31 -5.33
C LYS A 185 -7.26 8.16 -4.22
N PRO A 186 -7.52 7.87 -2.92
CA PRO A 186 -7.02 8.68 -1.81
C PRO A 186 -5.51 8.95 -1.94
N PHE A 187 -5.09 10.19 -1.68
CA PHE A 187 -3.67 10.61 -1.64
C PHE A 187 -2.95 10.04 -0.42
N GLU A 188 -2.96 8.72 -0.34
CA GLU A 188 -2.43 7.91 0.75
C GLU A 188 -1.68 6.73 0.15
N CYS A 189 -0.92 6.01 0.98
CA CYS A 189 -0.13 4.87 0.51
C CYS A 189 -1.00 3.62 0.27
N VAL A 190 -2.07 3.71 -0.50
CA VAL A 190 -2.96 2.58 -0.85
C VAL A 190 -2.61 2.02 -2.24
N GLY A 191 -2.93 0.75 -2.46
CA GLY A 191 -2.66 0.06 -3.73
C GLY A 191 -3.63 0.46 -4.84
N THR A 192 -4.03 -0.49 -5.67
CA THR A 192 -4.84 -0.21 -6.87
C THR A 192 -6.33 -0.43 -6.62
N ASN A 193 -7.18 0.20 -7.44
CA ASN A 193 -8.63 -0.05 -7.39
C ASN A 193 -8.95 -1.52 -7.74
N GLU A 194 -8.17 -2.12 -8.65
CA GLU A 194 -8.29 -3.53 -9.01
C GLU A 194 -8.01 -4.47 -7.83
N GLU A 195 -7.03 -4.15 -6.97
CA GLU A 195 -6.75 -4.92 -5.75
C GLU A 195 -7.92 -4.88 -4.77
N VAL A 196 -8.57 -3.73 -4.64
CA VAL A 196 -9.76 -3.56 -3.80
C VAL A 196 -10.91 -4.38 -4.37
N ILE A 197 -11.16 -4.28 -5.67
CA ILE A 197 -12.20 -5.07 -6.36
C ILE A 197 -11.97 -6.57 -6.18
N TYR A 198 -10.75 -7.06 -6.43
CA TYR A 198 -10.43 -8.47 -6.31
C TYR A 198 -10.47 -8.95 -4.85
N GLY A 199 -9.99 -8.16 -3.90
CA GLY A 199 -10.08 -8.46 -2.48
C GLY A 199 -11.53 -8.59 -2.01
N MET A 200 -12.38 -7.61 -2.36
CA MET A 200 -13.81 -7.66 -2.04
C MET A 200 -14.51 -8.82 -2.74
N TYR A 201 -14.17 -9.14 -3.99
CA TYR A 201 -14.68 -10.32 -4.68
C TYR A 201 -14.36 -11.62 -3.92
N LEU A 202 -13.10 -11.83 -3.54
CA LEU A 202 -12.67 -13.02 -2.80
C LEU A 202 -13.41 -13.15 -1.46
N TYR A 203 -13.60 -12.03 -0.75
CA TYR A 203 -14.38 -12.04 0.48
C TYR A 203 -15.87 -12.31 0.23
N TYR A 204 -16.47 -11.69 -0.77
CA TYR A 204 -17.87 -11.93 -1.16
C TYR A 204 -18.12 -13.42 -1.42
N LYS A 205 -17.24 -14.10 -2.17
CA LYS A 205 -17.34 -15.54 -2.42
C LYS A 205 -17.37 -16.40 -1.14
N LYS A 206 -16.74 -15.93 -0.05
CA LYS A 206 -16.79 -16.63 1.24
C LYS A 206 -18.12 -16.44 1.96
N ILE A 207 -18.74 -15.27 1.83
CA ILE A 207 -19.92 -14.88 2.61
C ILE A 207 -21.23 -14.87 1.82
N GLU A 208 -21.22 -15.13 0.50
CA GLU A 208 -22.40 -15.00 -0.38
C GLU A 208 -23.62 -15.85 0.03
N LYS A 209 -23.41 -16.88 0.86
CA LYS A 209 -24.45 -17.75 1.41
C LYS A 209 -25.00 -17.29 2.77
N ASN A 210 -24.40 -16.25 3.36
CA ASN A 210 -24.82 -15.72 4.65
C ASN A 210 -26.14 -14.96 4.50
N LEU A 211 -26.98 -15.02 5.53
CA LEU A 211 -28.26 -14.32 5.56
C LEU A 211 -28.11 -12.79 5.66
N GLN A 212 -26.99 -12.32 6.19
CA GLN A 212 -26.67 -10.90 6.33
C GLN A 212 -25.32 -10.62 5.67
N ILE A 213 -25.36 -9.72 4.69
CA ILE A 213 -24.17 -9.20 3.99
C ILE A 213 -23.87 -7.82 4.60
N PRO A 214 -22.61 -7.54 5.00
CA PRO A 214 -22.24 -6.23 5.53
C PRO A 214 -22.59 -5.07 4.56
N PRO A 215 -22.94 -3.87 5.04
CA PRO A 215 -23.34 -2.74 4.20
C PRO A 215 -22.35 -2.39 3.08
N ILE A 216 -21.04 -2.45 3.35
CA ILE A 216 -20.03 -2.17 2.33
C ILE A 216 -19.96 -3.31 1.29
N MET A 217 -20.26 -4.55 1.68
CA MET A 217 -20.35 -5.66 0.75
C MET A 217 -21.65 -5.64 -0.07
N GLU A 218 -22.73 -5.06 0.45
CA GLU A 218 -23.93 -4.75 -0.33
C GLU A 218 -23.64 -3.68 -1.40
N LEU A 219 -22.88 -2.63 -1.08
CA LEU A 219 -22.38 -1.66 -2.08
C LEU A 219 -21.64 -2.40 -3.22
N PHE A 220 -20.68 -3.25 -2.89
CA PHE A 220 -19.92 -4.02 -3.88
C PHE A 220 -20.81 -4.93 -4.73
N LYS A 221 -21.71 -5.69 -4.09
CA LYS A 221 -22.65 -6.59 -4.74
C LYS A 221 -23.58 -5.87 -5.72
N ASN A 222 -23.99 -4.65 -5.42
CA ASN A 222 -24.98 -3.91 -6.20
C ASN A 222 -24.35 -3.02 -7.29
N GLU A 223 -23.19 -2.40 -7.02
CA GLU A 223 -22.59 -1.42 -7.93
C GLU A 223 -21.39 -1.94 -8.74
N VAL A 224 -20.69 -2.98 -8.26
CA VAL A 224 -19.45 -3.48 -8.87
C VAL A 224 -19.63 -4.87 -9.45
N LEU A 225 -20.08 -5.84 -8.64
CA LEU A 225 -20.21 -7.24 -9.03
C LEU A 225 -21.01 -7.47 -10.33
N PRO A 226 -22.12 -6.76 -10.61
CA PRO A 226 -22.89 -6.96 -11.85
C PRO A 226 -22.15 -6.53 -13.12
N LYS A 227 -21.07 -5.75 -12.97
CA LYS A 227 -20.21 -5.28 -14.09
C LYS A 227 -19.03 -6.22 -14.36
N LEU A 228 -18.82 -7.24 -13.52
CA LEU A 228 -17.70 -8.16 -13.63
C LEU A 228 -18.16 -9.49 -14.22
N SER A 229 -17.58 -9.86 -15.36
CA SER A 229 -17.71 -11.22 -15.90
C SER A 229 -16.74 -12.19 -15.21
N THR A 230 -16.99 -13.48 -15.34
CA THR A 230 -16.05 -14.53 -14.90
C THR A 230 -14.66 -14.35 -15.53
N ASN A 231 -14.62 -13.90 -16.78
CA ASN A 231 -13.35 -13.67 -17.49
C ASN A 231 -12.58 -12.47 -16.89
N ASP A 232 -13.28 -11.40 -16.52
CA ASP A 232 -12.63 -10.23 -15.88
C ASP A 232 -11.99 -10.62 -14.55
N ILE A 233 -12.67 -11.44 -13.75
CA ILE A 233 -12.12 -11.98 -12.49
C ILE A 233 -10.86 -12.82 -12.74
N GLN A 234 -10.87 -13.68 -13.76
CA GLN A 234 -9.70 -14.51 -14.11
C GLN A 234 -8.51 -13.66 -14.55
N ILE A 235 -8.76 -12.58 -15.31
CA ILE A 235 -7.74 -11.62 -15.72
C ILE A 235 -7.16 -10.92 -14.48
N LEU A 236 -8.02 -10.43 -13.58
CA LEU A 236 -7.59 -9.79 -12.32
C LEU A 236 -6.77 -10.73 -11.45
N GLU A 237 -7.24 -11.97 -11.24
CA GLU A 237 -6.50 -12.97 -10.46
C GLU A 237 -5.12 -13.23 -11.05
N LYS A 238 -5.05 -13.49 -12.37
CA LYS A 238 -3.78 -13.72 -13.05
C LYS A 238 -2.85 -12.52 -12.90
N LYS A 239 -3.35 -11.30 -13.11
CA LYS A 239 -2.56 -10.07 -12.97
C LYS A 239 -2.06 -9.89 -11.54
N LEU A 240 -2.95 -9.91 -10.56
CA LEU A 240 -2.65 -9.51 -9.18
C LEU A 240 -1.86 -10.57 -8.41
N LEU A 241 -1.98 -11.85 -8.77
CA LEU A 241 -1.26 -12.94 -8.11
C LEU A 241 0.01 -13.40 -8.84
N THR A 242 0.33 -12.83 -10.00
CA THR A 242 1.61 -13.09 -10.69
C THR A 242 2.77 -12.42 -9.95
N LEU A 243 3.93 -13.10 -9.91
CA LEU A 243 5.20 -12.47 -9.53
C LEU A 243 5.85 -11.96 -10.82
N TYR A 244 6.00 -10.65 -10.93
CA TYR A 244 6.63 -10.01 -12.08
C TYR A 244 8.15 -9.95 -11.87
N THR A 245 8.91 -10.36 -12.88
CA THR A 245 10.39 -10.34 -12.87
C THR A 245 10.98 -9.24 -13.74
N GLU A 246 10.12 -8.54 -14.45
CA GLU A 246 10.39 -7.36 -15.25
C GLU A 246 10.25 -6.10 -14.39
N GLU A 247 10.92 -5.01 -14.80
CA GLU A 247 10.92 -3.73 -14.06
C GLU A 247 11.40 -3.89 -12.61
N THR A 248 12.57 -4.49 -12.44
CA THR A 248 13.18 -4.72 -11.13
C THR A 248 14.67 -4.44 -11.14
N ASN A 249 15.15 -3.81 -10.07
CA ASN A 249 16.59 -3.65 -9.83
C ASN A 249 17.14 -4.73 -8.88
N ILE A 250 16.37 -5.78 -8.58
CA ILE A 250 16.80 -6.85 -7.66
C ILE A 250 18.03 -7.58 -8.23
N PRO A 251 19.19 -7.52 -7.54
CA PRO A 251 20.41 -8.20 -7.97
C PRO A 251 20.22 -9.71 -8.05
N LYS A 252 20.89 -10.38 -9.00
CA LYS A 252 20.78 -11.83 -9.24
C LYS A 252 20.94 -12.67 -7.97
N LYS A 253 21.84 -12.27 -7.07
CA LYS A 253 22.11 -12.95 -5.79
C LYS A 253 20.90 -13.01 -4.84
N PHE A 254 19.91 -12.14 -5.02
CA PHE A 254 18.70 -12.08 -4.20
C PHE A 254 17.46 -12.66 -4.89
N GLN A 255 17.52 -12.97 -6.19
CA GLN A 255 16.35 -13.44 -6.94
C GLN A 255 15.83 -14.81 -6.46
N SER A 256 16.71 -15.66 -5.91
CA SER A 256 16.32 -16.96 -5.36
C SER A 256 15.34 -16.85 -4.18
N VAL A 257 15.34 -15.73 -3.46
CA VAL A 257 14.45 -15.49 -2.30
C VAL A 257 13.00 -15.29 -2.74
N LEU A 258 12.76 -14.93 -4.00
CA LEU A 258 11.40 -14.67 -4.53
C LEU A 258 10.67 -15.95 -4.95
N SER A 259 11.38 -17.08 -5.06
CA SER A 259 10.85 -18.37 -5.51
C SER A 259 10.55 -19.35 -4.36
N ALA A 260 10.74 -18.92 -3.12
CA ALA A 260 10.42 -19.68 -1.91
C ALA A 260 8.99 -19.37 -1.42
#